data_AF-A0A378AY17-F1
#
_entry.id   AF-A0A378AY17-F1
#
_cell.length_a   1.000
_cell.length_b   1.000
_cell.length_c   1.000
_cell.angle_alpha   90.00
_cell.angle_beta   90.00
_cell.angle_gamma   90.00
#
_symmetry.space_group_name_H-M   'P 1'
#
loop_
_entity.id
_entity.type
_entity.pdbx_description
1 polymer ?
#
loop_
_entity_poly.entity_id
_entity_poly.type
_entity_poly.pdbx_seq_one_letter_code
_entity_poly.pdbx_strand_id
1 'polypeptide(L)'
;MYLSLTPDGKHLLVANYVSGSIAVLPVQEDGSLAEAVDRHQDEGPAGAERPAAAVEGSFAISDHNGPHAHMIAADPSGKYVYSTDLGLDRIYQYRLDSASGKLTPNDPPFIAASSPGPARATSSLRHRATACG
;
A
#
# COMPACT_ATOMS: atom_id res chain seq x y z
N MET A 1 -7.21 10.72 -0.88
CA MET A 1 -5.76 11.06 -0.86
C MET A 1 -5.26 10.85 0.55
N TYR A 2 -4.10 10.24 0.71
CA TYR A 2 -3.48 9.97 2.01
C TYR A 2 -2.01 10.38 1.99
N LEU A 3 -1.53 10.93 3.10
CA LEU A 3 -0.18 11.46 3.26
C LEU A 3 0.43 10.90 4.54
N SER A 4 1.69 10.49 4.49
CA SER A 4 2.46 10.11 5.68
C SER A 4 3.94 10.46 5.52
N LEU A 5 4.64 10.69 6.62
CA LEU A 5 6.08 10.88 6.62
C LEU A 5 6.80 9.54 6.86
N THR A 6 8.00 9.41 6.31
CA THR A 6 8.95 8.40 6.77
C THR A 6 9.36 8.68 8.22
N PRO A 7 9.79 7.67 9.00
CA PRO A 7 10.14 7.86 10.41
C PRO A 7 11.26 8.88 10.66
N ASP A 8 12.17 9.06 9.69
CA ASP A 8 13.25 10.05 9.73
C ASP A 8 12.81 11.45 9.26
N GLY A 9 11.56 11.61 8.82
CA GLY A 9 10.99 12.86 8.33
C GLY A 9 11.50 13.32 6.97
N LYS A 10 12.37 12.55 6.29
CA LYS A 10 13.04 12.98 5.05
C LYS A 10 12.19 12.87 3.80
N HIS A 11 11.13 12.06 3.83
CA HIS A 11 10.25 11.88 2.67
C HIS A 11 8.78 11.95 3.09
N LEU A 12 7.98 12.62 2.27
CA LEU A 12 6.53 12.57 2.28
C LEU A 12 6.07 11.51 1.27
N LEU A 13 5.29 10.55 1.76
CA LEU A 13 4.65 9.50 0.99
C LEU A 13 3.22 9.92 0.66
N VAL A 14 2.82 9.77 -0.60
CA VAL A 14 1.51 10.21 -1.11
C VAL A 14 0.79 9.06 -1.79
N ALA A 15 -0.47 8.84 -1.43
CA ALA A 15 -1.40 7.97 -2.16
C ALA A 15 -2.49 8.82 -2.82
N ASN A 16 -2.57 8.74 -4.15
CA ASN A 16 -3.53 9.48 -4.96
C ASN A 16 -4.65 8.54 -5.42
N TYR A 17 -5.82 8.68 -4.80
CA TYR A 17 -6.96 7.78 -5.03
C TYR A 17 -7.45 7.76 -6.48
N VAL A 18 -7.75 8.93 -7.04
CA VAL A 18 -8.38 9.03 -8.38
C VAL A 18 -7.45 8.52 -9.48
N SER A 19 -6.16 8.85 -9.41
CA SER A 19 -5.17 8.39 -10.39
C SER A 19 -4.58 7.03 -10.04
N GLY A 20 -4.95 6.41 -8.92
CA GLY A 20 -4.37 5.16 -8.44
C GLY A 20 -2.87 5.18 -8.15
N SER A 21 -2.24 6.35 -8.11
CA SER A 21 -0.77 6.47 -8.13
C SER A 21 -0.20 6.81 -6.76
N ILE A 22 0.99 6.31 -6.47
CA ILE A 22 1.79 6.72 -5.32
C ILE A 22 2.93 7.65 -5.74
N ALA A 23 3.43 8.44 -4.79
CA ALA A 23 4.61 9.27 -4.98
C ALA A 23 5.42 9.43 -3.70
N VAL A 24 6.71 9.70 -3.87
CA VAL A 24 7.66 10.03 -2.80
C VAL A 24 8.26 11.39 -3.07
N LEU A 25 8.05 12.34 -2.15
CA LEU A 25 8.58 13.70 -2.25
C LEU A 25 9.61 13.91 -1.13
N PRO A 26 10.83 14.38 -1.43
CA PRO A 26 11.79 14.76 -0.39
C PRO A 26 11.29 15.97 0.40
N VAL A 27 11.55 15.96 1.70
CA VAL A 27 11.33 17.09 2.61
C VAL A 27 12.67 17.79 2.81
N GLN A 28 12.73 19.07 2.47
CA GLN A 28 13.92 19.90 2.63
C GLN A 28 14.13 20.29 4.10
N GLU A 29 15.32 20.79 4.43
CA GLU A 29 15.66 21.20 5.81
C GLU A 29 14.75 22.31 6.35
N ASP A 30 14.21 23.16 5.47
CA ASP A 30 13.25 24.21 5.82
C ASP A 30 11.79 23.71 5.91
N GLY A 31 11.57 22.41 5.71
CA GLY A 31 10.25 21.75 5.71
C GLY A 31 9.48 21.87 4.40
N SER A 32 10.01 22.55 3.39
CA SER A 32 9.39 22.59 2.05
C SER A 32 9.55 21.25 1.32
N LEU A 33 8.68 21.00 0.34
CA LEU A 33 8.73 19.77 -0.46
C LEU A 33 9.47 20.03 -1.76
N ALA A 34 10.36 19.12 -2.13
CA ALA A 34 10.96 19.08 -3.46
C ALA A 34 10.06 18.30 -4.45
N GLU A 35 10.45 18.31 -5.73
CA GLU A 35 9.82 17.48 -6.76
C GLU A 35 9.85 15.99 -6.38
N ALA A 36 8.84 15.25 -6.83
CA ALA A 36 8.77 13.82 -6.55
C ALA A 36 9.97 13.07 -7.15
N VAL A 37 10.66 12.30 -6.32
CA VAL A 37 11.81 11.46 -6.72
C VAL A 37 11.39 10.07 -7.18
N ASP A 38 10.18 9.67 -6.79
CA ASP A 38 9.54 8.46 -7.29
C ASP A 38 8.03 8.69 -7.46
N ARG A 39 7.47 8.15 -8.54
CA ARG A 39 6.04 8.21 -8.84
C ARG A 39 5.69 7.07 -9.79
N HIS A 40 4.73 6.25 -9.39
CA HIS A 40 4.16 5.22 -10.27
C HIS A 40 2.73 4.89 -9.87
N GLN A 41 2.03 4.24 -10.80
CA GLN A 41 0.73 3.61 -10.59
C GLN A 41 0.95 2.11 -10.66
N ASP A 42 0.42 1.37 -9.68
CA ASP A 42 0.42 -0.08 -9.75
C ASP A 42 -0.72 -0.56 -10.65
N GLU A 43 -0.47 -1.62 -11.41
CA GLU A 43 -1.42 -2.12 -12.40
C GLU A 43 -1.83 -3.58 -12.11
N GLY A 44 -2.98 -3.95 -12.68
CA GLY A 44 -3.46 -5.32 -12.69
C GLY A 44 -4.97 -5.40 -12.90
N PRO A 45 -5.53 -6.62 -12.93
CA PRO A 45 -6.97 -6.81 -12.95
C PRO A 45 -7.61 -6.19 -11.70
N ALA A 46 -8.76 -5.56 -11.91
CA ALA A 46 -9.66 -5.11 -10.86
C ALA A 46 -9.92 -6.19 -9.81
N GLY A 47 -10.16 -5.75 -8.58
CA GLY A 47 -10.65 -6.58 -7.50
C GLY A 47 -12.05 -7.14 -7.77
N ALA A 48 -12.58 -7.90 -6.81
CA ALA A 48 -13.89 -8.54 -6.98
C ALA A 48 -15.01 -7.49 -7.00
N GLU A 49 -15.87 -7.48 -8.02
CA GLU A 49 -16.98 -6.52 -8.12
C GLU A 49 -17.93 -6.53 -6.90
N ARG A 50 -18.01 -7.69 -6.23
CA ARG A 50 -18.82 -7.89 -5.03
C ARG A 50 -18.00 -8.58 -3.95
N PRO A 51 -18.13 -8.18 -2.68
CA PRO A 51 -17.52 -8.90 -1.57
C PRO A 51 -18.02 -10.34 -1.52
N ALA A 52 -17.12 -11.30 -1.28
CA ALA A 52 -17.50 -12.71 -1.10
C ALA A 52 -18.48 -12.93 0.06
N ALA A 53 -18.48 -12.03 1.05
CA ALA A 53 -19.40 -12.04 2.19
C ALA A 53 -20.66 -11.19 1.98
N ALA A 54 -20.94 -10.72 0.75
CA ALA A 54 -22.13 -9.95 0.47
C ALA A 54 -23.39 -10.78 0.76
N VAL A 55 -24.29 -10.24 1.57
CA VAL A 55 -25.59 -10.85 1.84
C VAL A 55 -26.48 -10.83 0.59
N GLU A 56 -27.37 -11.81 0.46
CA GLU A 56 -28.36 -11.83 -0.62
C GLU A 56 -29.22 -10.55 -0.56
N GLY A 57 -29.37 -9.87 -1.70
CA GLY A 57 -30.01 -8.55 -1.78
C GLY A 57 -29.09 -7.37 -1.47
N SER A 58 -27.79 -7.58 -1.22
CA SER A 58 -26.82 -6.50 -1.12
C SER A 58 -26.64 -5.77 -2.46
N PHE A 59 -26.84 -4.46 -2.44
CA PHE A 59 -26.56 -3.55 -3.56
C PHE A 59 -25.19 -2.86 -3.42
N ALA A 60 -24.33 -3.35 -2.52
CA ALA A 60 -22.98 -2.82 -2.38
C ALA A 60 -22.17 -3.13 -3.66
N ILE A 61 -21.90 -2.08 -4.43
CA ILE A 61 -21.03 -2.11 -5.60
C ILE A 61 -19.67 -1.58 -5.16
N SER A 62 -18.62 -2.35 -5.38
CA SER A 62 -17.25 -1.88 -5.19
C SER A 62 -16.81 -1.07 -6.40
N ASP A 63 -16.10 0.04 -6.17
CA ASP A 63 -15.50 0.87 -7.21
C ASP A 63 -14.21 0.24 -7.77
N HIS A 64 -14.24 -1.08 -8.02
CA HIS A 64 -13.11 -1.84 -8.55
C HIS A 64 -13.03 -1.68 -10.07
N ASN A 65 -12.85 -0.44 -10.53
CA ASN A 65 -12.82 -0.09 -11.95
C ASN A 65 -11.39 0.14 -12.48
N GLY A 66 -10.38 -0.03 -11.63
CA GLY A 66 -8.97 0.22 -11.92
C GLY A 66 -8.20 0.50 -10.63
N PRO A 67 -6.95 0.95 -10.70
CA PRO A 67 -6.13 1.24 -9.52
C PRO A 67 -6.66 2.44 -8.72
N HIS A 68 -6.80 2.25 -7.40
CA HIS A 68 -7.22 3.28 -6.43
C HIS A 68 -6.38 3.22 -5.14
N ALA A 69 -5.14 3.72 -5.21
CA ALA A 69 -4.26 3.91 -4.06
C ALA A 69 -4.93 4.75 -2.96
N HIS A 70 -5.19 4.15 -1.80
CA HIS A 70 -5.99 4.75 -0.73
C HIS A 70 -5.16 5.14 0.50
N MET A 71 -4.13 4.37 0.83
CA MET A 71 -3.21 4.64 1.93
C MET A 71 -1.78 4.33 1.49
N ILE A 72 -0.82 5.02 2.10
CA ILE A 72 0.60 4.69 2.02
C ILE A 72 1.30 5.00 3.34
N ALA A 73 2.14 4.11 3.85
CA ALA A 73 2.90 4.33 5.07
C ALA A 73 4.19 3.52 5.11
N ALA A 74 5.22 4.09 5.73
CA ALA A 74 6.45 3.38 6.07
C ALA A 74 6.28 2.54 7.34
N ASP A 75 7.03 1.45 7.43
CA ASP A 75 7.20 0.73 8.68
C ASP A 75 8.07 1.53 9.68
N PRO A 76 8.04 1.22 10.99
CA PRO A 76 8.82 1.96 11.98
C PRO A 76 10.34 1.96 11.75
N SER A 77 10.88 0.96 11.03
CA SER A 77 12.31 0.95 10.68
C SER A 77 12.67 1.85 9.51
N GLY A 78 11.67 2.36 8.77
CA GLY A 78 11.85 3.18 7.58
C GLY A 78 12.43 2.43 6.38
N LYS A 79 12.41 1.09 6.39
CA LYS A 79 12.99 0.25 5.33
C LYS A 79 11.95 -0.24 4.34
N TYR A 80 10.70 -0.33 4.76
CA TYR A 80 9.59 -0.83 3.97
C TYR A 80 8.47 0.20 3.91
N VAL A 81 7.78 0.25 2.77
CA VAL A 81 6.59 1.07 2.54
C VAL A 81 5.48 0.18 2.05
N TYR A 82 4.28 0.39 2.58
CA TYR A 82 3.07 -0.34 2.20
C TYR A 82 2.04 0.61 1.64
N SER A 83 1.38 0.21 0.55
CA SER A 83 0.25 0.95 -0.01
C SER A 83 -0.95 0.05 -0.21
N THR A 84 -2.14 0.54 0.14
CA THR A 84 -3.39 -0.15 -0.15
C THR A 84 -3.97 0.37 -1.45
N ASP A 85 -4.39 -0.54 -2.32
CA ASP A 85 -5.18 -0.23 -3.50
C ASP A 85 -6.56 -0.86 -3.35
N LEU A 86 -7.58 -0.01 -3.22
CA LEU A 86 -8.96 -0.48 -3.07
C LEU A 86 -9.50 -1.07 -4.36
N GLY A 87 -9.14 -0.49 -5.52
CA GLY A 87 -9.71 -0.92 -6.78
C GLY A 87 -9.15 -2.25 -7.28
N LEU A 88 -7.95 -2.63 -6.85
CA LEU A 88 -7.30 -3.89 -7.19
C LEU A 88 -7.37 -4.97 -6.09
N ASP A 89 -7.96 -4.66 -4.92
CA ASP A 89 -7.98 -5.54 -3.74
C ASP A 89 -6.56 -5.97 -3.28
N ARG A 90 -5.60 -5.04 -3.22
CA ARG A 90 -4.18 -5.36 -2.94
C ARG A 90 -3.57 -4.49 -1.87
N ILE A 91 -2.60 -5.08 -1.17
CA ILE A 91 -1.61 -4.37 -0.35
C ILE A 91 -0.25 -4.55 -1.01
N TYR A 92 0.26 -3.48 -1.61
CA TYR A 92 1.60 -3.44 -2.19
C TYR A 92 2.66 -3.25 -1.11
N GLN A 93 3.82 -3.85 -1.33
CA GLN A 93 4.96 -3.83 -0.41
C GLN A 93 6.25 -3.47 -1.14
N TYR A 94 6.93 -2.45 -0.63
CA TYR A 94 8.12 -1.86 -1.22
C TYR A 94 9.28 -1.85 -0.24
N ARG A 95 10.50 -1.95 -0.77
CA ARG A 95 11.71 -1.51 -0.09
C ARG A 95 11.94 -0.04 -0.39
N LEU A 96 12.19 0.76 0.64
CA LEU A 96 12.57 2.16 0.51
C LEU A 96 14.09 2.29 0.56
N ASP A 97 14.67 2.90 -0.46
CA ASP A 97 16.00 3.46 -0.38
C ASP A 97 15.91 4.84 0.31
N SER A 98 16.35 4.91 1.57
CA SER A 98 16.19 6.13 2.39
C SER A 98 17.08 7.29 1.94
N ALA A 99 18.04 7.08 1.03
CA ALA A 99 18.90 8.13 0.52
C ALA A 99 18.31 8.79 -0.73
N SER A 100 17.73 7.98 -1.61
CA SER A 100 17.17 8.43 -2.90
C SER A 100 15.65 8.59 -2.89
N GLY A 101 14.95 8.04 -1.89
CA GLY A 101 13.48 8.00 -1.83
C GLY A 101 12.86 6.96 -2.77
N LYS A 102 13.66 6.15 -3.45
CA LYS A 102 13.17 5.20 -4.45
C LYS A 102 12.49 3.99 -3.80
N LEU A 103 11.31 3.64 -4.31
CA LEU A 103 10.58 2.44 -3.96
C LEU A 103 10.91 1.33 -4.96
N THR A 104 11.28 0.17 -4.42
CA THR A 104 11.46 -1.05 -5.22
C THR A 104 10.45 -2.09 -4.74
N PRO A 105 9.63 -2.69 -5.63
CA PRO A 105 8.71 -3.75 -5.23
C PRO A 105 9.45 -4.88 -4.51
N ASN A 106 8.85 -5.41 -3.45
CA ASN A 106 9.37 -6.60 -2.79
C ASN A 106 9.04 -7.87 -3.60
N ASP A 107 9.52 -9.02 -3.14
CA ASP A 107 9.11 -10.33 -3.67
C ASP A 107 8.40 -11.15 -2.57
N PRO A 108 7.08 -11.40 -2.68
CA PRO A 108 6.17 -10.93 -3.73
C PRO A 108 5.91 -9.42 -3.65
N PRO A 109 5.43 -8.77 -4.75
CA PRO A 109 5.22 -7.32 -4.77
C PRO A 109 3.96 -6.87 -4.02
N PHE A 110 3.00 -7.77 -3.80
CA PHE A 110 1.78 -7.49 -3.07
C PHE A 110 1.21 -8.75 -2.42
N ILE A 111 0.26 -8.53 -1.52
CA ILE A 111 -0.66 -9.55 -1.02
C ILE A 111 -2.10 -9.15 -1.36
N ALA A 112 -2.98 -10.14 -1.53
CA ALA A 112 -4.41 -9.88 -1.71
C ALA A 112 -5.01 -9.34 -0.40
N ALA A 113 -5.71 -8.20 -0.47
CA ALA A 113 -6.42 -7.61 0.66
C ALA A 113 -7.73 -8.36 0.97
N SER A 114 -8.31 -8.97 -0.06
CA SER A 114 -9.52 -9.78 0.03
C SER A 114 -9.18 -11.27 -0.05
N SER A 115 -9.68 -12.06 0.90
CA SER A 115 -9.60 -13.53 0.84
C SER A 115 -10.81 -14.10 0.13
N PRO A 116 -10.66 -15.15 -0.72
CA PRO A 116 -11.81 -15.85 -1.27
C PRO A 116 -12.47 -16.67 -0.15
N GLY A 117 -13.53 -16.12 0.46
CA GLY A 117 -14.43 -16.83 1.38
C GLY A 117 -14.04 -16.80 2.88
N PRO A 118 -14.95 -17.23 3.78
CA PRO A 118 -14.81 -17.00 5.21
C PRO A 118 -13.72 -17.89 5.79
N ALA A 119 -12.76 -17.24 6.46
CA ALA A 119 -11.73 -17.82 7.32
C ALA A 119 -10.66 -18.72 6.67
N ARG A 120 -9.63 -18.12 6.05
CA ARG A 120 -8.26 -18.69 6.13
C ARG A 120 -7.09 -17.75 5.86
N ALA A 121 -7.13 -16.50 6.33
CA ALA A 121 -5.97 -15.60 6.33
C ALA A 121 -5.34 -15.39 7.74
N THR A 122 -5.64 -16.26 8.72
CA THR A 122 -5.18 -16.07 10.10
C THR A 122 -3.96 -16.91 10.51
N SER A 123 -3.28 -17.63 9.61
CA SER A 123 -2.18 -18.52 10.03
C SER A 123 -0.79 -18.29 9.45
N SER A 124 -0.52 -17.31 8.58
CA SER A 124 0.85 -17.11 8.06
C SER A 124 1.67 -16.03 8.78
N LEU A 125 1.07 -15.17 9.61
CA LEU A 125 1.82 -14.12 10.34
C LEU A 125 2.11 -14.42 11.81
N ARG A 126 1.77 -15.59 12.35
CA ARG A 126 1.99 -15.91 13.78
C ARG A 126 3.09 -16.95 14.06
N HIS A 127 4.09 -17.18 13.21
CA HIS A 127 5.15 -18.15 13.54
C HIS A 127 6.58 -17.73 13.11
N ARG A 128 6.97 -16.47 13.36
CA ARG A 128 8.40 -16.06 13.33
C ARG A 128 8.77 -15.08 14.46
N ALA A 129 8.21 -15.29 15.65
CA ALA A 129 8.58 -14.54 16.85
C ALA A 129 8.59 -15.44 18.10
N THR A 130 9.30 -16.57 18.06
CA THR A 130 9.75 -17.26 19.28
C THR A 130 10.94 -18.17 18.96
N ALA A 131 12.16 -17.62 19.06
CA ALA A 131 13.40 -18.37 19.23
C ALA A 131 14.49 -17.41 19.73
N CYS A 132 14.38 -17.02 21.00
CA CYS A 132 15.50 -16.62 21.84
C CYS A 132 15.27 -17.29 23.19
N GLY A 133 16.14 -18.24 23.50
CA GLY A 133 16.15 -19.09 24.69
C GLY A 133 17.32 -20.04 24.54
#